data_AF-A0A366XUX8-F1
#
_entry.id   AF-A0A366XUX8-F1
#
_cell.length_a   1.000
_cell.length_b   1.000
_cell.length_c   1.000
_cell.angle_alpha   90.00
_cell.angle_beta   90.00
_cell.angle_gamma   90.00
#
_symmetry.space_group_name_H-M   'P 1'
#
loop_
_entity.id
_entity.type
_entity.pdbx_description
1 polymer ?
#
loop_
_entity_poly.entity_id
_entity_poly.type
_entity_poly.pdbx_seq_one_letter_code
_entity_poly.pdbx_strand_id
1 'polypeptide(L)' 'MYLYLYVGNEKVGVINQDYLLKEDAEGFQSVGVGSVITLNDYQYKVLALKPAENEQLEGRNLLLEQIK' A
#
# COMPACT_ATOMS: atom_id res chain seq x y z
N MET A 1 3.57 -0.14 -12.26
CA MET A 1 2.55 -1.04 -11.64
C MET A 1 1.93 -0.30 -10.47
N TYR A 2 0.60 -0.28 -10.28
CA TYR A 2 -0.03 0.53 -9.23
C TYR A 2 -0.32 -0.28 -7.95
N LEU A 3 -0.33 0.37 -6.79
CA LEU A 3 -0.75 -0.20 -5.52
C LEU A 3 -2.01 0.50 -5.06
N TYR A 4 -3.07 -0.27 -4.92
CA TYR A 4 -4.36 0.22 -4.48
C TYR A 4 -4.49 0.01 -2.97
N LEU A 5 -4.83 1.07 -2.26
CA LEU A 5 -4.87 1.09 -0.81
C LEU A 5 -6.31 1.03 -0.35
N TYR A 6 -6.62 0.09 0.55
CA TYR A 6 -7.95 -0.14 1.04
C TYR A 6 -7.99 -0.09 2.56
N VAL A 7 -8.98 0.58 3.14
CA VAL A 7 -9.33 0.48 4.55
C VAL A 7 -10.66 -0.26 4.64
N GLY A 8 -10.67 -1.46 5.21
CA GLY A 8 -11.80 -2.37 5.06
C GLY A 8 -12.07 -2.69 3.59
N ASN A 9 -13.27 -2.32 3.10
CA ASN A 9 -13.66 -2.49 1.69
C ASN A 9 -13.58 -1.19 0.86
N GLU A 10 -13.21 -0.08 1.47
CA GLU A 10 -13.16 1.22 0.81
C GLU A 10 -11.77 1.49 0.23
N LYS A 11 -11.71 1.88 -1.05
CA LYS A 11 -10.46 2.30 -1.70
C LYS A 11 -10.13 3.72 -1.26
N VAL A 12 -9.04 3.88 -0.51
CA VAL A 12 -8.60 5.18 0.04
C VAL A 12 -7.47 5.82 -0.76
N GLY A 13 -6.81 5.08 -1.66
CA GLY A 13 -5.71 5.65 -2.43
C GLY A 13 -5.14 4.76 -3.53
N VAL A 14 -4.30 5.36 -4.36
CA VAL A 14 -3.46 4.69 -5.35
C VAL A 14 -2.06 5.26 -5.27
N ILE A 15 -1.05 4.40 -5.16
CA ILE A 15 0.36 4.77 -5.24
C ILE A 15 0.97 4.04 -6.43
N ASN A 16 1.76 4.70 -7.27
CA ASN A 16 2.58 3.95 -8.21
C ASN A 16 3.67 3.21 -7.41
N GLN A 17 3.78 1.89 -7.58
CA GLN A 17 4.75 1.04 -6.88
C GLN A 17 6.19 1.54 -7.03
N ASP A 18 6.50 2.24 -8.13
CA ASP A 18 7.81 2.87 -8.35
C ASP A 18 8.14 3.95 -7.29
N TYR A 19 7.13 4.53 -6.62
CA TYR A 19 7.33 5.44 -5.47
C TYR A 19 7.62 4.71 -4.16
N LEU A 20 7.34 3.40 -4.07
CA LEU A 20 7.75 2.55 -2.95
C LEU A 20 9.13 1.92 -3.17
N LEU A 21 9.64 1.98 -4.41
CA LEU A 21 10.90 1.40 -4.84
C LEU A 21 11.70 2.48 -5.58
N LYS A 22 12.33 3.40 -4.86
CA LYS A 22 13.45 4.14 -5.42
C LYS A 22 14.71 3.45 -4.97
N GLU A 23 15.45 2.74 -5.81
CA GLU A 23 16.82 2.37 -5.47
C GLU A 23 17.67 3.66 -5.34
N ASP A 24 17.78 4.27 -4.15
CA ASP A 24 18.89 5.17 -3.71
C ASP A 24 18.58 5.96 -2.40
N ALA A 25 18.14 5.27 -1.35
CA ALA A 25 18.06 5.78 0.02
C ALA A 25 18.31 4.58 0.95
N GLU A 26 19.25 4.69 1.87
CA GLU A 26 19.78 3.59 2.69
C GLU A 26 18.79 3.03 3.74
N GLY A 27 17.53 2.78 3.40
CA GLY A 27 16.49 2.36 4.34
C GLY A 27 15.22 1.77 3.72
N PHE A 28 15.29 1.05 2.60
CA PHE A 28 14.08 0.44 2.01
C PHE A 28 13.66 -0.85 2.71
N GLN A 29 12.53 -0.78 3.40
CA GLN A 29 11.71 -1.97 3.68
C GLN A 29 10.70 -2.16 2.55
N SER A 30 10.72 -3.34 1.93
CA SER A 30 9.60 -3.83 1.11
C SER A 30 8.30 -3.65 1.89
N VAL A 31 7.33 -2.92 1.32
CA VAL A 31 6.02 -2.71 1.95
C VAL A 31 5.29 -4.06 1.96
N GLY A 32 5.43 -4.74 3.09
CA GLY A 32 4.86 -6.05 3.37
C GLY A 32 3.79 -5.94 4.44
N VAL A 33 3.18 -7.07 4.77
CA VAL A 33 2.29 -7.16 5.93
C VAL A 33 3.05 -6.74 7.18
N GLY A 34 2.48 -5.84 7.97
CA GLY A 34 3.07 -5.25 9.16
C GLY A 34 3.79 -3.92 8.91
N SER A 35 4.06 -3.53 7.66
CA SER A 35 4.66 -2.23 7.35
C SER A 35 3.71 -1.09 7.71
N VAL A 36 4.28 0.04 8.16
CA VAL A 36 3.52 1.28 8.37
C VAL A 36 3.75 2.19 7.16
N ILE A 37 2.66 2.64 6.56
CA ILE A 37 2.65 3.60 5.46
C ILE A 37 2.04 4.90 5.98
N THR A 38 2.71 6.02 5.72
CA THR A 38 2.14 7.34 6.00
C THR A 38 1.56 7.90 4.71
N LEU A 39 0.27 8.26 4.73
CA LEU A 39 -0.42 8.88 3.61
C LEU A 39 -1.00 10.20 4.09
N ASN A 40 -0.53 11.31 3.52
CA ASN A 40 -0.83 12.66 4.03
C ASN A 40 -0.46 12.75 5.52
N ASP A 41 -1.43 13.06 6.37
CA ASP A 41 -1.26 13.20 7.83
C ASP A 41 -1.67 11.93 8.62
N TYR A 42 -2.05 10.86 7.92
CA TYR A 42 -2.55 9.63 8.53
C TYR A 42 -1.53 8.50 8.43
N GLN A 43 -1.52 7.63 9.44
CA GLN A 43 -0.67 6.45 9.47
C GLN A 43 -1.50 5.19 9.36
N TYR A 44 -1.05 4.29 8.49
CA TYR A 44 -1.73 3.03 8.20
C TYR A 44 -0.78 1.86 8.38
N LYS A 45 -1.25 0.81 9.05
CA LYS A 45 -0.56 -0.47 9.09
C LYS A 45 -1.10 -1.39 8.00
N VAL A 46 -0.20 -1.98 7.23
CA VAL A 46 -0.57 -3.00 6.24
C VAL A 46 -0.96 -4.28 6.98
N LEU A 47 -2.23 -4.66 6.91
CA LEU A 47 -2.74 -5.88 7.53
C LEU A 47 -2.56 -7.10 6.64
N ALA A 48 -2.79 -6.93 5.34
CA ALA A 48 -2.76 -8.03 4.39
C ALA A 48 -2.53 -7.51 2.97
N LEU A 49 -2.03 -8.40 2.12
CA LEU A 49 -2.13 -8.22 0.67
C LEU A 49 -3.50 -8.72 0.26
N LYS A 50 -4.36 -7.84 -0.24
CA LYS A 50 -5.66 -8.23 -0.79
C LYS A 50 -5.43 -8.74 -2.23
N PRO A 51 -6.05 -9.86 -2.63
CA PRO A 51 -6.02 -10.29 -4.02
C PRO A 51 -6.62 -9.21 -4.93
N ALA A 52 -6.14 -9.12 -6.17
CA ALA A 52 -6.74 -8.26 -7.18
C ALA A 52 -8.16 -8.75 -7.46
N GLU A 53 -9.17 -7.99 -7.06
CA GLU A 53 -10.59 -8.33 -7.31
C GLU A 53 -10.97 -8.18 -8.80
N ASN A 54 -10.08 -7.63 -9.62
CA ASN A 54 -10.31 -7.42 -11.04
C ASN A 54 -9.00 -7.65 -11.80
N GLU A 55 -8.99 -8.58 -12.76
CA GLU A 55 -7.82 -8.93 -13.58
C GLU A 55 -7.29 -7.75 -14.42
N GLN A 56 -8.09 -6.69 -14.60
CA GLN A 56 -7.70 -5.46 -15.29
C GLN A 56 -6.91 -4.48 -14.42
N LEU A 57 -6.85 -4.68 -13.10
CA LEU A 57 -6.06 -3.84 -12.22
C LEU A 57 -4.62 -4.38 -12.22
N GLU A 58 -3.75 -3.74 -13.00
CA GLU A 58 -2.30 -4.00 -13.02
C GLU A 58 -1.62 -3.56 -11.71
N GLY A 59 -2.03 -4.14 -10.60
CA GLY A 59 -1.63 -3.71 -9.27
C GLY A 59 -1.90 -4.69 -8.15
N ARG A 60 -1.22 -4.49 -7.01
CA ARG A 60 -1.51 -5.24 -5.77
C ARG A 60 -2.41 -4.38 -4.88
N ASN A 61 -3.36 -5.03 -4.22
CA ASN A 61 -4.23 -4.36 -3.26
C ASN A 61 -3.64 -4.53 -1.86
N LEU A 62 -3.54 -3.46 -1.08
CA LEU A 62 -3.11 -3.49 0.32
C LEU A 62 -4.32 -3.22 1.21
N LEU A 63 -4.57 -4.11 2.16
CA LEU A 63 -5.50 -3.86 3.24
C LEU A 63 -4.77 -3.12 4.36
N LEU A 64 -5.33 -1.99 4.75
CA LEU A 64 -4.79 -1.05 5.70
C LEU A 64 -5.70 -0.92 6.91
N GLU A 65 -5.08 -0.70 8.07
CA GLU A 65 -5.72 -0.28 9.31
C GLU A 65 -5.15 1.06 9.72
N GLN A 66 -6.01 2.07 9.92
CA GLN A 66 -5.55 3.37 10.40
C GLN A 66 -5.15 3.25 11.87
N ILE A 67 -3.93 3.69 12.18
CA ILE A 67 -3.37 3.64 13.53
C ILE A 67 -3.11 5.04 14.12
N LYS A 68 -3.21 6.10 13.31
CA LYS A 68 -3.17 7.50 13.73
C LYS A 68 -3.80 8.40 12.68
#